data_AF-A0A6C0J0A6-F1
#
_entry.id   AF-A0A6C0J0A6-F1
#
_cell.length_a   1.000
_cell.length_b   1.000
_cell.length_c   1.000
_cell.angle_alpha   90.00
_cell.angle_beta   90.00
_cell.angle_gamma   90.00
#
_symmetry.space_group_name_H-M   'P 1'
#
loop_
_entity.id
_entity.type
_entity.pdbx_description
1 polymer ?
#
loop_
_entity_poly.entity_id
_entity_poly.type
_entity_poly.pdbx_seq_one_letter_code
_entity_poly.pdbx_strand_id
1 'polypeptide(L)'
;MTQVPGLSSLPLDMRQYVERRERPPPGRDSVSQIEQIMLAFGHDVNTARGTAIKFRKDLSEVDKAYLSDLAYIRKNRRRDEQRRLAAIERSDEDDECEDEKEFIRIPLVELPSHLQEHVRNRTRPKTGENMISELELILAHFGHNVNKARGNPISKRTDLTDEEKEYAIEIANLRRNRRAGIGNKRKRDEDDEYKTNRNVHYKQYQEDRRRISQSNLPLMARRTTIALFGNLKRRGLACTVNRDEIESIAQKPCTYCGDEFSGGIDRIDSNKGYIEGNITACCETCNRMKLDYNVNDFYRYCKEIVTFSSTGICSTDVTKRAQTKKRKFQTWMKQAEKRWPVDITKDVFHQLVNSICHYCGVEACNGIDRVDSSAGYSVQNVVPACCICNRMKLDHGKSTFLAHISKINNYKQ
;
A
#
# COMPACT_ATOMS: atom_id res chain seq x y z
N MET A 1 10.62 -17.49 -41.75
CA MET A 1 9.43 -16.61 -41.70
C MET A 1 8.37 -17.32 -40.88
N THR A 2 8.30 -17.02 -39.59
CA THR A 2 7.25 -17.53 -38.70
C THR A 2 5.92 -16.91 -39.13
N GLN A 3 4.92 -17.74 -39.43
CA GLN A 3 3.57 -17.26 -39.75
C GLN A 3 3.05 -16.43 -38.58
N VAL A 4 2.72 -15.17 -38.84
CA VAL A 4 2.12 -14.28 -37.86
C VAL A 4 0.72 -14.81 -37.56
N PRO A 5 0.36 -15.12 -36.30
CA PRO A 5 -0.96 -15.65 -35.99
C PRO A 5 -2.03 -14.60 -36.28
N GLY A 6 -2.99 -14.89 -37.17
CA GLY A 6 -4.09 -13.96 -37.43
C GLY A 6 -5.00 -13.79 -36.20
N LEU A 7 -5.86 -12.75 -36.21
CA LEU A 7 -6.89 -12.52 -35.18
C LEU A 7 -7.72 -13.77 -34.84
N SER A 8 -7.91 -14.67 -35.82
CA SER A 8 -8.58 -15.97 -35.69
C SER A 8 -7.86 -17.02 -34.84
N SER A 9 -6.68 -16.71 -34.31
CA SER A 9 -5.90 -17.58 -33.40
C SER A 9 -6.02 -17.17 -31.93
N LEU A 10 -6.52 -15.97 -31.64
CA LEU A 10 -6.69 -15.48 -30.27
C LEU A 10 -7.91 -16.14 -29.58
N PRO A 11 -7.91 -16.29 -28.25
CA PRO A 11 -9.11 -16.65 -27.49
C PRO A 11 -10.29 -15.69 -27.74
N LEU A 12 -11.53 -16.19 -27.66
CA LEU A 12 -12.74 -15.46 -28.05
C LEU A 12 -12.92 -14.15 -27.27
N ASP A 13 -12.63 -14.17 -25.97
CA ASP A 13 -12.63 -12.99 -25.12
C ASP A 13 -11.63 -11.93 -25.61
N MET A 14 -10.41 -12.32 -25.99
CA MET A 14 -9.41 -11.41 -26.54
C MET A 14 -9.79 -10.86 -27.92
N ARG A 15 -10.38 -11.68 -28.82
CA ARG A 15 -10.89 -11.18 -30.11
C ARG A 15 -11.93 -10.10 -29.90
N GLN A 16 -12.87 -10.34 -28.99
CA GLN A 16 -13.91 -9.39 -28.67
C GLN A 16 -13.36 -8.07 -28.11
N TYR A 17 -12.30 -8.10 -27.29
CA TYR A 17 -11.62 -6.87 -26.82
C TYR A 17 -10.95 -6.11 -27.97
N VAL A 18 -10.31 -6.83 -28.89
CA VAL A 18 -9.63 -6.23 -30.04
C VAL A 18 -10.64 -5.63 -31.03
N GLU A 19 -11.73 -6.33 -31.32
CA GLU A 19 -12.82 -5.86 -32.17
C GLU A 19 -13.54 -4.64 -31.57
N ARG A 20 -13.71 -4.58 -30.25
CA ARG A 20 -14.28 -3.43 -29.54
C ARG A 20 -13.28 -2.30 -29.25
N ARG A 21 -12.00 -2.48 -29.58
CA ARG A 21 -10.89 -1.56 -29.23
C ARG A 21 -10.81 -1.24 -27.72
N GLU A 22 -11.11 -2.22 -26.88
CA GLU A 22 -11.08 -2.11 -25.42
C GLU A 22 -9.77 -2.68 -24.85
N ARG A 23 -9.32 -2.17 -23.69
CA ARG A 23 -8.13 -2.72 -23.01
C ARG A 23 -8.47 -4.06 -22.34
N PRO A 24 -7.57 -5.08 -22.39
CA PRO A 24 -7.77 -6.32 -21.67
C PRO A 24 -7.80 -6.08 -20.15
N PRO A 25 -8.60 -6.86 -19.40
CA PRO A 25 -8.73 -6.69 -17.96
C PRO A 25 -7.42 -7.01 -17.23
N PRO A 26 -7.13 -6.35 -16.09
CA PRO A 26 -5.89 -6.59 -15.34
C PRO A 26 -5.89 -8.00 -14.71
N GLY A 27 -4.92 -8.83 -15.08
CA GLY A 27 -4.71 -10.20 -14.56
C GLY A 27 -3.24 -10.65 -14.62
N ARG A 28 -2.93 -11.81 -14.01
CA ARG A 28 -1.54 -12.33 -13.83
C ARG A 28 -0.74 -12.52 -15.13
N ASP A 29 -1.39 -12.54 -16.30
CA ASP A 29 -0.76 -12.72 -17.62
C ASP A 29 -0.96 -11.54 -18.60
N SER A 30 -1.21 -10.32 -18.10
CA SER A 30 -1.40 -9.13 -18.94
C SER A 30 -0.29 -8.87 -19.97
N VAL A 31 0.97 -9.28 -19.70
CA VAL A 31 2.10 -9.13 -20.64
C VAL A 31 2.00 -10.10 -21.82
N SER A 32 1.77 -11.39 -21.55
CA SER A 32 1.66 -12.43 -22.58
C SER A 32 0.46 -12.18 -23.48
N GLN A 33 -0.63 -11.69 -22.91
CA GLN A 33 -1.85 -11.32 -23.64
C GLN A 33 -1.64 -10.10 -24.55
N ILE A 34 -0.96 -9.05 -24.07
CA ILE A 34 -0.62 -7.88 -24.89
C ILE A 34 0.38 -8.25 -26.01
N GLU A 35 1.35 -9.12 -25.74
CA GLU A 35 2.31 -9.59 -26.75
C GLU A 35 1.64 -10.40 -27.86
N GLN A 36 0.70 -11.29 -27.51
CA GLN A 36 -0.08 -12.06 -28.48
C GLN A 36 -0.96 -11.17 -29.35
N ILE A 37 -1.61 -10.15 -28.76
CA ILE A 37 -2.42 -9.18 -29.52
C ILE A 37 -1.55 -8.36 -30.47
N MET A 38 -0.40 -7.85 -30.02
CA MET A 38 0.50 -7.03 -30.85
C MET A 38 1.13 -7.84 -31.98
N LEU A 39 1.52 -9.09 -31.71
CA LEU A 39 1.98 -10.02 -32.75
C LEU A 39 0.87 -10.31 -33.76
N ALA A 40 -0.39 -10.47 -33.32
CA ALA A 40 -1.52 -10.69 -34.23
C ALA A 40 -1.82 -9.50 -35.16
N PHE A 41 -1.41 -8.29 -34.78
CA PHE A 41 -1.42 -7.09 -35.62
C PHE A 41 -0.17 -6.93 -36.49
N GLY A 42 0.77 -7.89 -36.45
CA GLY A 42 2.00 -7.87 -37.23
C GLY A 42 3.11 -6.99 -36.64
N HIS A 43 2.97 -6.53 -35.39
CA HIS A 43 3.97 -5.69 -34.74
C HIS A 43 5.08 -6.51 -34.10
N ASP A 44 6.34 -6.11 -34.33
CA ASP A 44 7.48 -6.67 -33.62
C ASP A 44 7.53 -6.13 -32.18
N VAL A 45 7.17 -6.99 -31.24
CA VAL A 45 7.13 -6.66 -29.81
C VAL A 45 8.52 -6.43 -29.21
N ASN A 46 9.62 -6.78 -29.88
CA ASN A 46 10.99 -6.65 -29.35
C ASN A 46 11.64 -5.29 -29.65
N THR A 47 11.15 -4.55 -30.64
CA THR A 47 11.72 -3.27 -31.08
C THR A 47 11.21 -2.05 -30.31
N ALA A 48 10.24 -2.22 -29.41
CA ALA A 48 9.57 -1.13 -28.70
C ALA A 48 10.35 -0.64 -27.45
N ARG A 49 11.22 0.36 -27.61
CA ARG A 49 11.83 1.13 -26.49
C ARG A 49 10.99 2.38 -26.18
N GLY A 50 10.45 2.45 -24.96
CA GLY A 50 9.34 3.30 -24.52
C GLY A 50 9.27 4.76 -25.01
N THR A 51 10.39 5.48 -25.09
CA THR A 51 10.40 6.90 -25.49
C THR A 51 10.24 7.12 -27.00
N ALA A 52 10.56 6.13 -27.84
CA ALA A 52 10.48 6.25 -29.30
C ALA A 52 9.07 5.95 -29.86
N ILE A 53 8.24 5.21 -29.11
CA ILE A 53 6.91 4.73 -29.53
C ILE A 53 5.94 5.89 -29.75
N LYS A 54 6.01 6.93 -28.91
CA LYS A 54 5.15 8.12 -29.00
C LYS A 54 5.31 8.90 -30.32
N PHE A 55 6.44 8.75 -30.99
CA PHE A 55 6.79 9.49 -32.20
C PHE A 55 6.66 8.68 -33.50
N ARG A 56 6.24 7.40 -33.42
CA ARG A 56 5.99 6.54 -34.59
C ARG A 56 4.70 6.95 -35.28
N LYS A 57 4.80 7.48 -36.50
CA LYS A 57 3.65 7.94 -37.31
C LYS A 57 2.88 6.79 -37.98
N ASP A 58 3.51 5.63 -38.07
CA ASP A 58 3.02 4.39 -38.67
C ASP A 58 2.14 3.55 -37.71
N LEU A 59 2.00 3.99 -36.45
CA LEU A 59 1.20 3.31 -35.43
C LEU A 59 -0.06 4.10 -35.08
N SER A 60 -1.18 3.42 -34.85
CA SER A 60 -2.38 4.06 -34.32
C SER A 60 -2.19 4.48 -32.86
N GLU A 61 -2.97 5.44 -32.37
CA GLU A 61 -2.91 5.88 -30.96
C GLU A 61 -3.20 4.73 -29.97
N VAL A 62 -4.00 3.75 -30.40
CA VAL A 62 -4.30 2.55 -29.61
C VAL A 62 -3.08 1.63 -29.54
N ASP A 63 -2.39 1.39 -30.67
CA ASP A 63 -1.18 0.57 -30.70
C ASP A 63 -0.02 1.20 -29.92
N LYS A 64 0.10 2.53 -29.98
CA LYS A 64 1.06 3.29 -29.15
C LYS A 64 0.80 3.09 -27.66
N ALA A 65 -0.47 3.09 -27.26
CA ALA A 65 -0.86 2.86 -25.87
C ALA A 65 -0.50 1.44 -25.41
N TYR A 66 -0.80 0.42 -26.21
CA TYR A 66 -0.44 -0.97 -25.93
C TYR A 66 1.07 -1.20 -25.83
N LEU A 67 1.85 -0.69 -26.78
CA LEU A 67 3.30 -0.83 -26.78
C LEU A 67 3.96 -0.02 -25.64
N SER A 68 3.38 1.13 -25.26
CA SER A 68 3.83 1.91 -24.10
C SER A 68 3.56 1.18 -22.78
N ASP A 69 2.39 0.55 -22.63
CA ASP A 69 2.05 -0.24 -21.45
C ASP A 69 2.94 -1.48 -21.35
N LEU A 70 3.19 -2.17 -22.47
CA LEU A 70 4.13 -3.30 -22.53
C LEU A 70 5.56 -2.88 -22.13
N ALA A 71 6.04 -1.74 -22.64
CA ALA A 71 7.34 -1.18 -22.28
C ALA A 71 7.41 -0.79 -20.79
N TYR A 72 6.34 -0.23 -20.23
CA TYR A 72 6.22 0.12 -18.82
C TYR A 72 6.27 -1.13 -17.93
N ILE A 73 5.50 -2.17 -18.27
CA ILE A 73 5.48 -3.42 -17.49
C ILE A 73 6.86 -4.12 -17.57
N ARG A 74 7.49 -4.19 -18.75
CA ARG A 74 8.85 -4.73 -18.89
C ARG A 74 9.89 -3.93 -18.11
N LYS A 75 9.78 -2.60 -18.08
CA LYS A 75 10.65 -1.72 -17.29
C LYS A 75 10.49 -1.94 -15.79
N ASN A 76 9.26 -2.15 -15.31
CA ASN A 76 9.00 -2.45 -13.90
C ASN A 76 9.43 -3.87 -13.52
N ARG A 77 9.20 -4.88 -14.38
CA ARG A 77 9.76 -6.23 -14.18
C ARG A 77 11.29 -6.21 -14.12
N ARG A 78 11.97 -5.49 -15.03
CA ARG A 78 13.43 -5.31 -14.95
C ARG A 78 13.86 -4.58 -13.69
N ARG A 79 13.09 -3.60 -13.21
CA ARG A 79 13.37 -2.88 -11.96
C ARG A 79 13.17 -3.76 -10.73
N ASP A 80 12.18 -4.64 -10.74
CA ASP A 80 11.94 -5.61 -9.67
C ASP A 80 12.95 -6.77 -9.71
N GLU A 81 13.37 -7.22 -10.90
CA GLU A 81 14.51 -8.11 -11.10
C GLU A 81 15.81 -7.47 -10.62
N GLN A 82 16.07 -6.20 -10.95
CA GLN A 82 17.21 -5.42 -10.47
C GLN A 82 17.13 -5.17 -8.96
N ARG A 83 15.94 -5.00 -8.36
CA ARG A 83 15.77 -4.92 -6.91
C ARG A 83 16.00 -6.27 -6.24
N ARG A 84 15.66 -7.37 -6.91
CA ARG A 84 15.93 -8.74 -6.47
C ARG A 84 17.42 -9.07 -6.57
N LEU A 85 18.10 -8.65 -7.64
CA LEU A 85 19.55 -8.75 -7.81
C LEU A 85 20.30 -7.80 -6.86
N ALA A 86 19.82 -6.58 -6.64
CA ALA A 86 20.37 -5.65 -5.64
C ALA A 86 20.02 -6.02 -4.19
N ALA A 87 19.13 -6.99 -3.97
CA ALA A 87 18.89 -7.65 -2.68
C ALA A 87 19.72 -8.93 -2.53
N ILE A 88 20.20 -9.50 -3.65
CA ILE A 88 21.24 -10.54 -3.70
C ILE A 88 22.64 -9.91 -3.51
N GLU A 89 22.87 -8.69 -3.98
CA GLU A 89 24.10 -7.91 -3.76
C GLU A 89 24.13 -7.16 -2.41
N ARG A 90 22.99 -6.98 -1.74
CA ARG A 90 22.90 -6.38 -0.39
C ARG A 90 22.66 -7.42 0.71
N SER A 91 23.28 -8.59 0.58
CA SER A 91 23.38 -9.56 1.67
C SER A 91 24.74 -9.55 2.38
N ASP A 92 25.57 -8.54 2.15
CA ASP A 92 26.80 -8.32 2.89
C ASP A 92 26.77 -6.92 3.51
N GLU A 93 26.04 -6.77 4.61
CA GLU A 93 26.34 -5.79 5.65
C GLU A 93 25.57 -6.19 6.92
N ASP A 94 26.35 -6.40 7.98
CA ASP A 94 26.05 -6.74 9.38
C ASP A 94 25.64 -8.23 9.61
N ASP A 95 26.29 -9.01 10.46
CA ASP A 95 27.09 -8.68 11.64
C ASP A 95 27.92 -9.92 12.10
N GLU A 96 28.85 -9.67 13.03
CA GLU A 96 29.65 -10.62 13.84
C GLU A 96 31.05 -11.03 13.32
N CYS A 97 32.01 -10.25 13.81
CA CYS A 97 33.31 -10.67 14.32
C CYS A 97 33.35 -12.13 14.83
N GLU A 98 34.07 -12.99 14.12
CA GLU A 98 34.75 -14.14 14.72
C GLU A 98 36.16 -14.28 14.10
N ASP A 99 37.14 -14.19 14.99
CA ASP A 99 38.59 -14.38 14.88
C ASP A 99 39.14 -15.07 13.62
N GLU A 100 40.20 -14.47 13.05
CA GLU A 100 41.17 -15.14 12.18
C GLU A 100 41.87 -16.27 12.96
N LYS A 101 41.21 -17.41 13.12
CA LYS A 101 41.88 -18.64 13.57
C LYS A 101 42.59 -19.26 12.36
N GLU A 102 43.90 -19.16 12.37
CA GLU A 102 44.78 -19.90 11.46
C GLU A 102 44.51 -21.40 11.65
N PHE A 103 43.83 -22.03 10.69
CA PHE A 103 43.49 -23.45 10.78
C PHE A 103 44.73 -24.29 10.46
N ILE A 104 45.14 -25.12 11.41
CA ILE A 104 46.33 -25.96 11.35
C ILE A 104 46.10 -27.10 10.35
N ARG A 105 47.11 -27.41 9.53
CA ARG A 105 47.10 -28.57 8.63
C ARG A 105 46.90 -29.85 9.43
N ILE A 106 45.82 -30.59 9.14
CA ILE A 106 45.50 -31.83 9.86
C ILE A 106 46.32 -32.99 9.26
N PRO A 107 47.14 -33.71 10.04
CA PRO A 107 47.82 -34.91 9.57
C PRO A 107 46.84 -35.98 9.08
N LEU A 108 47.20 -36.75 8.04
CA LEU A 108 46.33 -37.78 7.47
C LEU A 108 45.85 -38.81 8.51
N VAL A 109 46.69 -39.11 9.50
CA VAL A 109 46.40 -40.10 10.56
C VAL A 109 45.30 -39.63 11.52
N GLU A 110 45.12 -38.31 11.65
CA GLU A 110 44.13 -37.69 12.52
C GLU A 110 42.76 -37.53 11.84
N LEU A 111 42.68 -37.73 10.52
CA LEU A 111 41.40 -37.75 9.81
C LEU A 111 40.63 -39.05 10.13
N PRO A 112 39.28 -38.99 10.19
CA PRO A 112 38.45 -40.19 10.24
C PRO A 112 38.82 -41.21 9.17
N SER A 113 38.86 -42.49 9.52
CA SER A 113 39.37 -43.57 8.64
C SER A 113 38.70 -43.60 7.27
N HIS A 114 37.40 -43.29 7.19
CA HIS A 114 36.66 -43.22 5.93
C HIS A 114 37.08 -42.04 5.05
N LEU A 115 37.54 -40.93 5.63
CA LEU A 115 38.06 -39.77 4.89
C LEU A 115 39.52 -39.96 4.48
N GLN A 116 40.29 -40.77 5.20
CA GLN A 116 41.68 -41.05 4.84
C GLN A 116 41.79 -41.69 3.44
N GLU A 117 40.84 -42.56 3.08
CA GLU A 117 40.78 -43.16 1.74
C GLU A 117 40.50 -42.11 0.66
N HIS A 118 39.58 -41.18 0.92
CA HIS A 118 39.27 -40.06 0.02
C HIS A 118 40.48 -39.18 -0.23
N VAL A 119 41.23 -38.84 0.81
CA VAL A 119 42.47 -38.05 0.68
C VAL A 119 43.55 -38.82 -0.07
N ARG A 120 43.79 -40.10 0.28
CA ARG A 120 44.81 -40.94 -0.38
C ARG A 120 44.53 -41.10 -1.88
N ASN A 121 43.28 -41.36 -2.23
CA ASN A 121 42.87 -41.62 -3.60
C ASN A 121 42.52 -40.34 -4.39
N ARG A 122 42.58 -39.17 -3.75
CA ARG A 122 42.08 -37.90 -4.29
C ARG A 122 40.65 -38.03 -4.84
N THR A 123 39.81 -38.74 -4.11
CA THR A 123 38.41 -38.96 -4.47
C THR A 123 37.48 -38.24 -3.53
N ARG A 124 36.27 -37.94 -4.01
CA ARG A 124 35.25 -37.24 -3.25
C ARG A 124 34.47 -38.18 -2.32
N PRO A 125 34.10 -37.74 -1.09
CA PRO A 125 33.10 -38.42 -0.28
C PRO A 125 31.74 -38.42 -0.97
N LYS A 126 31.16 -39.61 -1.16
CA LYS A 126 29.94 -39.80 -1.95
C LYS A 126 28.65 -39.69 -1.12
N THR A 127 28.70 -39.92 0.19
CA THR A 127 27.51 -39.92 1.09
C THR A 127 27.89 -39.69 2.55
N GLY A 128 27.20 -38.78 3.26
CA GLY A 128 27.34 -38.55 4.70
C GLY A 128 26.34 -37.50 5.22
N GLU A 129 25.83 -37.63 6.45
CA GLU A 129 24.86 -36.70 7.05
C GLU A 129 25.40 -35.26 7.17
N ASN A 130 26.73 -35.10 7.23
CA ASN A 130 27.41 -33.83 7.41
C ASN A 130 28.48 -33.59 6.33
N MET A 131 28.13 -33.83 5.07
CA MET A 131 29.00 -33.70 3.89
C MET A 131 29.78 -32.37 3.83
N ILE A 132 29.22 -31.27 4.35
CA ILE A 132 29.94 -29.98 4.48
C ILE A 132 31.18 -30.14 5.36
N SER A 133 31.04 -30.71 6.56
CA SER A 133 32.14 -30.89 7.52
C SER A 133 33.20 -31.85 7.00
N GLU A 134 32.81 -32.88 6.27
CA GLU A 134 33.77 -33.84 5.67
C GLU A 134 34.64 -33.18 4.59
N LEU A 135 34.03 -32.39 3.71
CA LEU A 135 34.76 -31.64 2.68
C LEU A 135 35.64 -30.54 3.30
N GLU A 136 35.20 -29.91 4.39
CA GLU A 136 36.01 -28.94 5.15
C GLU A 136 37.25 -29.58 5.77
N LEU A 137 37.13 -30.79 6.35
CA LEU A 137 38.26 -31.54 6.88
C LEU A 137 39.26 -31.94 5.80
N ILE A 138 38.77 -32.33 4.61
CA ILE A 138 39.62 -32.64 3.45
C ILE A 138 40.39 -31.38 3.01
N LEU A 139 39.72 -30.22 2.89
CA LEU A 139 40.40 -28.97 2.51
C LEU A 139 41.41 -28.52 3.58
N ALA A 140 41.09 -28.69 4.86
CA ALA A 140 42.02 -28.40 5.96
C ALA A 140 43.27 -29.29 5.93
N HIS A 141 43.16 -30.55 5.51
CA HIS A 141 44.32 -31.44 5.31
C HIS A 141 45.30 -30.90 4.25
N PHE A 142 44.79 -30.28 3.19
CA PHE A 142 45.58 -29.60 2.17
C PHE A 142 46.06 -28.20 2.59
N GLY A 143 45.65 -27.73 3.78
CA GLY A 143 46.06 -26.43 4.32
C GLY A 143 45.18 -25.26 3.86
N HIS A 144 43.98 -25.54 3.34
CA HIS A 144 43.06 -24.51 2.86
C HIS A 144 41.97 -24.18 3.89
N ASN A 145 41.74 -22.88 4.09
CA ASN A 145 40.65 -22.38 4.91
C ASN A 145 39.46 -21.97 4.01
N VAL A 146 38.34 -22.67 4.16
CA VAL A 146 37.11 -22.47 3.39
C VAL A 146 36.30 -21.25 3.88
N ASN A 147 36.60 -20.75 5.09
CA ASN A 147 35.99 -19.57 5.69
C ASN A 147 36.79 -18.27 5.45
N LYS A 148 37.91 -18.29 4.70
CA LYS A 148 38.54 -17.06 4.16
C LYS A 148 37.61 -16.43 3.10
N ALA A 149 36.54 -15.79 3.57
CA ALA A 149 35.51 -15.14 2.78
C ALA A 149 35.83 -13.66 2.51
N ARG A 150 37.11 -13.31 2.33
CA ARG A 150 37.53 -12.00 1.82
C ARG A 150 38.58 -12.20 0.74
N GLY A 151 38.22 -11.90 -0.50
CA GLY A 151 39.08 -12.08 -1.67
C GLY A 151 38.40 -12.87 -2.79
N ASN A 152 38.98 -12.78 -4.00
CA ASN A 152 38.50 -13.23 -5.30
C ASN A 152 37.54 -14.45 -5.33
N PRO A 153 36.60 -14.51 -6.30
CA PRO A 153 35.75 -15.68 -6.55
C PRO A 153 36.55 -16.99 -6.50
N ILE A 154 35.98 -18.07 -5.94
CA ILE A 154 36.66 -19.39 -5.81
C ILE A 154 37.27 -19.84 -7.15
N SER A 155 36.58 -19.58 -8.27
CA SER A 155 37.06 -19.87 -9.63
C SER A 155 38.36 -19.16 -10.01
N LYS A 156 38.72 -18.07 -9.33
CA LYS A 156 39.89 -17.22 -9.57
C LYS A 156 41.00 -17.41 -8.53
N ARG A 157 40.86 -18.34 -7.58
CA ARG A 157 41.89 -18.64 -6.58
C ARG A 157 43.02 -19.44 -7.21
N THR A 158 44.22 -18.88 -7.23
CA THR A 158 45.43 -19.54 -7.75
C THR A 158 46.07 -20.47 -6.74
N ASP A 159 45.67 -20.37 -5.48
CA ASP A 159 46.20 -21.17 -4.37
C ASP A 159 45.44 -22.49 -4.15
N LEU A 160 44.42 -22.77 -4.97
CA LEU A 160 43.66 -24.02 -4.97
C LEU A 160 43.87 -24.77 -6.29
N THR A 161 43.99 -26.09 -6.23
CA THR A 161 43.86 -26.95 -7.43
C THR A 161 42.42 -26.93 -7.95
N ASP A 162 42.22 -27.42 -9.17
CA ASP A 162 40.88 -27.44 -9.76
C ASP A 162 39.93 -28.38 -9.00
N GLU A 163 40.45 -29.49 -8.44
CA GLU A 163 39.69 -30.37 -7.55
C GLU A 163 39.32 -29.69 -6.22
N GLU A 164 40.25 -28.92 -5.63
CA GLU A 164 40.00 -28.20 -4.37
C GLU A 164 38.98 -27.06 -4.55
N LYS A 165 38.99 -26.40 -5.71
CA LYS A 165 37.95 -25.43 -6.09
C LYS A 165 36.58 -26.09 -6.18
N GLU A 166 36.51 -27.31 -6.73
CA GLU A 166 35.26 -28.07 -6.85
C GLU A 166 34.66 -28.35 -5.46
N TYR A 167 35.49 -28.84 -4.51
CA TYR A 167 35.06 -29.05 -3.13
C TYR A 167 34.57 -27.76 -2.46
N ALA A 168 35.26 -26.64 -2.64
CA ALA A 168 34.88 -25.36 -2.06
C ALA A 168 33.56 -24.80 -2.65
N ILE A 169 33.36 -24.91 -3.97
CA ILE A 169 32.11 -24.52 -4.63
C ILE A 169 30.93 -25.33 -4.10
N GLU A 170 31.14 -26.62 -3.89
CA GLU A 170 30.10 -27.52 -3.38
C GLU A 170 29.71 -27.21 -1.94
N ILE A 171 30.69 -26.97 -1.06
CA ILE A 171 30.42 -26.51 0.32
C ILE A 171 29.54 -25.26 0.28
N ALA A 172 29.85 -24.29 -0.58
CA ALA A 172 29.06 -23.07 -0.73
C ALA A 172 27.62 -23.35 -1.23
N ASN A 173 27.45 -24.27 -2.17
CA ASN A 173 26.14 -24.69 -2.67
C ASN A 173 25.31 -25.41 -1.58
N LEU A 174 25.92 -26.34 -0.84
CA LEU A 174 25.27 -27.07 0.26
C LEU A 174 24.83 -26.12 1.39
N ARG A 175 25.68 -25.15 1.77
CA ARG A 175 25.35 -24.09 2.74
C ARG A 175 24.17 -23.23 2.24
N ARG A 176 24.17 -22.83 0.95
CA ARG A 176 23.05 -22.09 0.33
C ARG A 176 21.74 -22.89 0.36
N ASN A 177 21.78 -24.16 -0.01
CA ASN A 177 20.60 -25.03 -0.02
C ASN A 177 20.02 -25.23 1.39
N ARG A 178 20.87 -25.41 2.42
CA ARG A 178 20.44 -25.52 3.82
C ARG A 178 19.75 -24.24 4.31
N ARG A 179 20.32 -23.06 3.99
CA ARG A 179 19.72 -21.75 4.32
C ARG A 179 18.37 -21.55 3.61
N ALA A 180 18.27 -21.91 2.33
CA ALA A 180 17.02 -21.84 1.57
C ALA A 180 15.92 -22.76 2.14
N GLY A 181 16.29 -23.97 2.59
CA GLY A 181 15.37 -24.90 3.25
C GLY A 181 14.82 -24.37 4.58
N ILE A 182 15.67 -23.77 5.42
CA ILE A 182 15.27 -23.13 6.69
C ILE A 182 14.35 -21.93 6.43
N GLY A 183 14.68 -21.10 5.44
CA GLY A 183 13.84 -19.97 5.03
C GLY A 183 12.46 -20.40 4.55
N ASN A 184 12.37 -21.46 3.75
CA ASN A 184 11.08 -22.01 3.30
C ASN A 184 10.28 -22.64 4.44
N LYS A 185 10.93 -23.29 5.41
CA LYS A 185 10.26 -23.85 6.59
C LYS A 185 9.68 -22.75 7.48
N ARG A 186 10.48 -21.74 7.85
CA ARG A 186 10.00 -20.57 8.62
C ARG A 186 8.82 -19.89 7.94
N LYS A 187 8.90 -19.70 6.62
CA LYS A 187 7.82 -19.08 5.84
C LYS A 187 6.54 -19.91 5.82
N ARG A 188 6.66 -21.25 5.82
CA ARG A 188 5.52 -22.17 5.91
C ARG A 188 4.88 -22.14 7.30
N ASP A 189 5.70 -22.14 8.34
CA ASP A 189 5.25 -22.09 9.73
C ASP A 189 4.55 -20.74 10.02
N GLU A 190 5.10 -19.61 9.53
CA GLU A 190 4.48 -18.27 9.58
C GLU A 190 3.15 -18.21 8.81
N ASP A 191 3.08 -18.80 7.62
CA ASP A 191 1.84 -18.87 6.81
C ASP A 191 0.75 -19.71 7.52
N ASP A 192 1.13 -20.78 8.21
CA ASP A 192 0.19 -21.66 8.92
C ASP A 192 -0.26 -21.06 10.25
N GLU A 193 0.61 -20.34 10.96
CA GLU A 193 0.25 -19.51 12.12
C GLU A 193 -0.72 -18.39 11.70
N TYR A 194 -0.45 -17.69 10.59
CA TYR A 194 -1.35 -16.68 10.02
C TYR A 194 -2.73 -17.27 9.65
N LYS A 195 -2.77 -18.43 8.99
CA LYS A 195 -4.02 -19.12 8.64
C LYS A 195 -4.80 -19.54 9.89
N THR A 196 -4.11 -20.04 10.92
CA THR A 196 -4.72 -20.50 12.17
C THR A 196 -5.31 -19.32 12.94
N ASN A 197 -4.57 -18.23 13.10
CA ASN A 197 -5.04 -16.99 13.74
C ASN A 197 -6.22 -16.36 12.98
N ARG A 198 -6.19 -16.39 11.64
CA ARG A 198 -7.32 -15.94 10.80
C ARG A 198 -8.56 -16.80 11.02
N ASN A 199 -8.42 -18.12 11.14
CA ASN A 199 -9.53 -19.04 11.38
C ASN A 199 -10.14 -18.87 12.78
N VAL A 200 -9.32 -18.64 13.82
CA VAL A 200 -9.81 -18.35 15.18
C VAL A 200 -10.60 -17.04 15.20
N HIS A 201 -10.04 -15.97 14.62
CA HIS A 201 -10.72 -14.68 14.52
C HIS A 201 -12.03 -14.78 13.70
N TYR A 202 -12.04 -15.58 12.64
CA TYR A 202 -13.24 -15.82 11.83
C TYR A 202 -14.31 -16.61 12.58
N LYS A 203 -13.93 -17.63 13.36
CA LYS A 203 -14.84 -18.38 14.25
C LYS A 203 -15.43 -17.47 15.32
N GLN A 204 -14.60 -16.66 15.98
CA GLN A 204 -15.05 -15.66 16.96
C GLN A 204 -16.03 -14.66 16.33
N TYR A 205 -15.73 -14.17 15.12
CA TYR A 205 -16.60 -13.28 14.36
C TYR A 205 -17.95 -13.93 14.03
N GLN A 206 -17.97 -15.21 13.63
CA GLN A 206 -19.21 -15.93 13.35
C GLN A 206 -20.07 -16.15 14.60
N GLU A 207 -19.43 -16.47 15.73
CA GLU A 207 -20.10 -16.65 17.02
C GLU A 207 -20.71 -15.33 17.52
N ASP A 208 -19.94 -14.24 17.44
CA ASP A 208 -20.41 -12.88 17.70
C ASP A 208 -21.58 -12.54 16.78
N ARG A 209 -21.50 -12.87 15.47
CA ARG A 209 -22.57 -12.64 14.50
C ARG A 209 -23.84 -13.44 14.83
N ARG A 210 -23.72 -14.65 15.36
CA ARG A 210 -24.85 -15.48 15.83
C ARG A 210 -25.52 -14.87 17.06
N ARG A 211 -24.74 -14.51 18.08
CA ARG A 211 -25.24 -13.84 19.30
C ARG A 211 -25.93 -12.53 18.97
N ILE A 212 -25.34 -11.79 18.03
CA ILE A 212 -25.91 -10.59 17.41
C ILE A 212 -27.23 -10.93 16.70
N SER A 213 -27.28 -11.90 15.79
CA SER A 213 -28.53 -12.23 15.08
C SER A 213 -29.70 -12.61 16.01
N GLN A 214 -29.42 -12.96 17.26
CA GLN A 214 -30.38 -13.41 18.26
C GLN A 214 -30.81 -12.34 19.27
N SER A 215 -30.20 -11.15 19.35
CA SER A 215 -30.69 -10.07 20.24
C SER A 215 -31.54 -9.01 19.50
N ASN A 216 -32.39 -8.29 20.22
CA ASN A 216 -33.32 -7.28 19.68
C ASN A 216 -32.68 -5.90 19.43
N LEU A 217 -31.35 -5.82 19.31
CA LEU A 217 -30.61 -4.56 19.08
C LEU A 217 -30.59 -4.18 17.59
N PRO A 218 -30.73 -2.88 17.22
CA PRO A 218 -30.61 -2.44 15.84
C PRO A 218 -29.25 -2.84 15.22
N LEU A 219 -29.26 -3.45 14.03
CA LEU A 219 -28.07 -3.96 13.31
C LEU A 219 -26.91 -2.95 13.18
N MET A 220 -27.22 -1.66 13.21
CA MET A 220 -26.27 -0.55 13.11
C MET A 220 -25.39 -0.40 14.36
N ALA A 221 -25.94 -0.47 15.59
CA ALA A 221 -25.18 -0.29 16.83
C ALA A 221 -24.09 -1.37 16.99
N ARG A 222 -24.38 -2.59 16.53
CA ARG A 222 -23.46 -3.74 16.59
C ARG A 222 -22.30 -3.67 15.61
N ARG A 223 -22.52 -3.10 14.42
CA ARG A 223 -21.46 -2.87 13.43
C ARG A 223 -20.47 -1.84 13.94
N THR A 224 -20.97 -0.80 14.61
CA THR A 224 -20.17 0.24 15.25
C THR A 224 -19.21 -0.35 16.28
N THR A 225 -19.69 -1.22 17.17
CA THR A 225 -18.84 -1.77 18.23
C THR A 225 -17.70 -2.65 17.69
N ILE A 226 -17.98 -3.54 16.72
CA ILE A 226 -16.95 -4.39 16.09
C ILE A 226 -15.91 -3.55 15.34
N ALA A 227 -16.35 -2.57 14.56
CA ALA A 227 -15.45 -1.67 13.82
C ALA A 227 -14.58 -0.82 14.77
N LEU A 228 -15.11 -0.43 15.92
CA LEU A 228 -14.42 0.40 16.90
C LEU A 228 -13.29 -0.38 17.59
N PHE A 229 -13.55 -1.59 18.09
CA PHE A 229 -12.52 -2.43 18.71
C PHE A 229 -11.43 -2.88 17.72
N GLY A 230 -11.76 -3.06 16.43
CA GLY A 230 -10.77 -3.32 15.38
C GLY A 230 -9.90 -2.10 15.04
N ASN A 231 -10.42 -0.87 15.18
CA ASN A 231 -9.67 0.37 14.99
C ASN A 231 -8.79 0.73 16.20
N LEU A 232 -9.25 0.43 17.42
CA LEU A 232 -8.52 0.66 18.67
C LEU A 232 -7.15 -0.05 18.69
N LYS A 233 -7.13 -1.35 18.35
CA LYS A 233 -5.89 -2.15 18.29
C LYS A 233 -4.84 -1.59 17.33
N ARG A 234 -5.28 -0.93 16.24
CA ARG A 234 -4.36 -0.33 15.25
C ARG A 234 -3.85 1.05 15.64
N ARG A 235 -4.57 1.80 16.48
CA ARG A 235 -4.24 3.19 16.83
C ARG A 235 -3.62 3.36 18.21
N GLY A 236 -3.58 2.31 19.04
CA GLY A 236 -3.02 2.37 20.40
C GLY A 236 -3.78 3.31 21.34
N LEU A 237 -5.07 3.54 21.11
CA LEU A 237 -5.89 4.43 21.93
C LEU A 237 -6.38 3.70 23.19
N ALA A 238 -6.35 4.37 24.34
CA ALA A 238 -6.95 3.87 25.57
C ALA A 238 -8.47 3.64 25.36
N CYS A 239 -8.98 2.53 25.89
CA CYS A 239 -10.39 2.20 25.87
C CYS A 239 -10.77 1.63 27.24
N THR A 240 -11.47 2.41 28.05
CA THR A 240 -11.97 1.94 29.36
C THR A 240 -13.43 1.54 29.31
N VAL A 241 -14.15 1.93 28.26
CA VAL A 241 -15.57 1.61 28.07
C VAL A 241 -15.76 0.21 27.50
N ASN A 242 -16.80 -0.48 27.97
CA ASN A 242 -17.13 -1.83 27.52
C ASN A 242 -18.11 -1.83 26.32
N ARG A 243 -18.39 -3.01 25.76
CA ARG A 243 -19.26 -3.17 24.58
C ARG A 243 -20.69 -2.69 24.85
N ASP A 244 -21.24 -3.01 26.01
CA ASP A 244 -22.65 -2.70 26.35
C ASP A 244 -22.85 -1.20 26.56
N GLU A 245 -21.87 -0.51 27.15
CA GLU A 245 -21.85 0.95 27.28
C GLU A 245 -21.83 1.64 25.91
N ILE A 246 -20.98 1.17 24.99
CA ILE A 246 -20.93 1.70 23.62
C ILE A 246 -22.27 1.52 22.91
N GLU A 247 -22.87 0.33 23.02
CA GLU A 247 -24.15 0.02 22.39
C GLU A 247 -25.30 0.85 22.98
N SER A 248 -25.29 1.08 24.29
CA SER A 248 -26.25 1.95 24.98
C SER A 248 -26.12 3.41 24.49
N ILE A 249 -24.90 3.92 24.37
CA ILE A 249 -24.67 5.30 23.89
C ILE A 249 -25.06 5.43 22.41
N ALA A 250 -24.72 4.45 21.56
CA ALA A 250 -25.04 4.48 20.13
C ALA A 250 -26.55 4.41 19.82
N GLN A 251 -27.40 4.05 20.80
CA GLN A 251 -28.85 4.10 20.67
C GLN A 251 -29.45 5.45 21.05
N LYS A 252 -28.69 6.32 21.72
CA LYS A 252 -29.17 7.65 22.08
C LYS A 252 -29.25 8.54 20.83
N PRO A 253 -30.09 9.59 20.87
CA PRO A 253 -30.09 10.60 19.83
C PRO A 253 -28.71 11.22 19.63
N CYS A 254 -28.40 11.62 18.40
CA CYS A 254 -27.14 12.27 18.10
C CYS A 254 -27.00 13.56 18.91
N THR A 255 -25.89 13.66 19.65
CA THR A 255 -25.58 14.82 20.48
C THR A 255 -25.49 16.11 19.68
N TYR A 256 -25.13 16.06 18.40
CA TYR A 256 -24.87 17.25 17.58
C TYR A 256 -26.07 17.73 16.76
N CYS A 257 -26.82 16.82 16.12
CA CYS A 257 -27.94 17.19 15.23
C CYS A 257 -29.32 16.75 15.74
N GLY A 258 -29.39 16.02 16.86
CA GLY A 258 -30.65 15.54 17.43
C GLY A 258 -31.31 14.39 16.68
N ASP A 259 -30.64 13.77 15.70
CA ASP A 259 -31.16 12.57 15.02
C ASP A 259 -31.47 11.47 16.03
N GLU A 260 -32.72 10.98 16.06
CA GLU A 260 -33.25 10.07 17.09
C GLU A 260 -32.37 8.83 17.31
N PHE A 261 -31.76 8.34 16.24
CA PHE A 261 -30.83 7.22 16.28
C PHE A 261 -29.47 7.65 15.74
N SER A 262 -28.49 7.79 16.63
CA SER A 262 -27.12 8.09 16.23
C SER A 262 -26.48 6.91 15.48
N GLY A 263 -26.66 5.68 15.97
CA GLY A 263 -26.06 4.48 15.41
C GLY A 263 -24.53 4.43 15.56
N GLY A 264 -23.94 5.39 16.27
CA GLY A 264 -22.51 5.63 16.32
C GLY A 264 -22.08 6.36 17.58
N ILE A 265 -20.76 6.39 17.83
CA ILE A 265 -20.17 7.20 18.89
C ILE A 265 -19.04 8.07 18.35
N ASP A 266 -18.89 9.25 18.93
CA ASP A 266 -17.80 10.19 18.66
C ASP A 266 -17.02 10.49 19.95
N ARG A 267 -15.76 10.91 19.78
CA ARG A 267 -14.88 11.35 20.86
C ARG A 267 -14.99 12.87 20.99
N ILE A 268 -15.40 13.35 22.16
CA ILE A 268 -15.54 14.79 22.45
C ILE A 268 -14.20 15.49 22.21
N ASP A 269 -13.12 14.93 22.77
CA ASP A 269 -11.73 15.28 22.44
C ASP A 269 -11.10 14.17 21.60
N SER A 270 -10.80 14.50 20.33
CA SER A 270 -10.18 13.59 19.37
C SER A 270 -8.72 13.21 19.69
N ASN A 271 -8.08 13.87 20.66
CA ASN A 271 -6.75 13.50 21.15
C ASN A 271 -6.79 12.45 22.28
N LYS A 272 -7.96 12.23 22.86
CA LYS A 272 -8.18 11.22 23.92
C LYS A 272 -8.75 9.93 23.35
N GLY A 273 -8.67 8.87 24.15
CA GLY A 273 -9.22 7.56 23.85
C GLY A 273 -10.73 7.47 24.05
N TYR A 274 -11.26 6.24 24.01
CA TYR A 274 -12.65 5.94 24.33
C TYR A 274 -12.76 5.69 25.84
N ILE A 275 -12.81 6.77 26.58
CA ILE A 275 -12.90 6.76 28.05
C ILE A 275 -14.21 7.40 28.49
N GLU A 276 -14.63 7.07 29.70
CA GLU A 276 -15.80 7.68 30.32
C GLU A 276 -15.67 9.21 30.32
N GLY A 277 -16.77 9.91 29.99
CA GLY A 277 -16.79 11.37 29.87
C GLY A 277 -16.15 11.94 28.60
N ASN A 278 -15.46 11.14 27.77
CA ASN A 278 -14.91 11.60 26.48
C ASN A 278 -15.66 11.06 25.25
N ILE A 279 -16.73 10.28 25.45
CA ILE A 279 -17.50 9.71 24.34
C ILE A 279 -18.94 10.22 24.36
N THR A 280 -19.54 10.33 23.18
CA THR A 280 -20.92 10.79 23.04
C THR A 280 -21.61 10.12 21.85
N ALA A 281 -22.95 10.09 21.87
CA ALA A 281 -23.76 9.55 20.80
C ALA A 281 -23.65 10.44 19.56
N CYS A 282 -23.30 9.86 18.42
CA CYS A 282 -23.04 10.65 17.22
C CYS A 282 -23.38 9.90 15.93
N CYS A 283 -24.17 10.52 15.07
CA CYS A 283 -24.43 9.98 13.74
C CYS A 283 -23.17 10.07 12.86
N GLU A 284 -23.10 9.22 11.85
CA GLU A 284 -21.97 9.17 10.93
C GLU A 284 -21.70 10.55 10.28
N THR A 285 -22.76 11.24 9.86
CA THR A 285 -22.64 12.56 9.22
C THR A 285 -21.99 13.58 10.14
N CYS A 286 -22.47 13.73 11.37
CA CYS A 286 -21.86 14.66 12.33
C CYS A 286 -20.43 14.26 12.69
N ASN A 287 -20.14 12.96 12.87
CA ASN A 287 -18.81 12.47 13.18
C ASN A 287 -17.82 12.80 12.04
N ARG A 288 -18.24 12.60 10.79
CA ARG A 288 -17.46 12.93 9.59
C ARG A 288 -17.31 14.42 9.35
N MET A 289 -18.28 15.25 9.73
CA MET A 289 -18.16 16.71 9.64
C MET A 289 -17.26 17.27 10.75
N LYS A 290 -17.34 16.74 11.98
CA LYS A 290 -16.51 17.16 13.11
C LYS A 290 -15.06 16.73 12.94
N LEU A 291 -14.80 15.52 12.45
CA LEU A 291 -13.46 14.94 12.33
C LEU A 291 -12.65 15.04 13.64
N ASP A 292 -11.66 15.91 13.66
CA ASP A 292 -10.74 16.20 14.74
C ASP A 292 -10.92 17.61 15.33
N TYR A 293 -11.93 18.36 14.87
CA TYR A 293 -12.27 19.63 15.48
C TYR A 293 -12.80 19.42 16.90
N ASN A 294 -12.40 20.29 17.83
CA ASN A 294 -13.06 20.33 19.12
C ASN A 294 -14.52 20.78 18.94
N VAL A 295 -15.36 20.41 19.90
CA VAL A 295 -16.81 20.60 19.81
C VAL A 295 -17.20 22.07 19.66
N ASN A 296 -16.54 22.99 20.36
CA ASN A 296 -16.85 24.43 20.29
C ASN A 296 -16.53 25.03 18.93
N ASP A 297 -15.37 24.68 18.36
CA ASP A 297 -15.00 25.10 17.02
C ASP A 297 -15.93 24.51 15.97
N PHE A 298 -16.33 23.24 16.12
CA PHE A 298 -17.27 22.59 15.22
C PHE A 298 -18.61 23.35 15.18
N TYR A 299 -19.21 23.65 16.34
CA TYR A 299 -20.45 24.44 16.39
C TYR A 299 -20.28 25.85 15.83
N ARG A 300 -19.17 26.51 16.17
CA ARG A 300 -18.85 27.83 15.63
C ARG A 300 -18.79 27.81 14.09
N TYR A 301 -18.16 26.80 13.49
CA TYR A 301 -18.10 26.65 12.04
C TYR A 301 -19.48 26.44 11.41
N CYS A 302 -20.34 25.62 12.03
CA CYS A 302 -21.72 25.47 11.58
C CYS A 302 -22.46 26.81 11.58
N LYS A 303 -22.35 27.58 12.66
CA LYS A 303 -23.00 28.90 12.80
C LYS A 303 -22.52 29.90 11.75
N GLU A 304 -21.21 29.96 11.50
CA GLU A 304 -20.63 30.84 10.46
C GLU A 304 -21.16 30.51 9.06
N ILE A 305 -21.24 29.22 8.71
CA ILE A 305 -21.76 28.77 7.41
C ILE A 305 -23.24 29.14 7.27
N VAL A 306 -24.07 28.91 8.29
CA VAL A 306 -25.50 29.28 8.27
C VAL A 306 -25.68 30.78 8.16
N THR A 307 -24.89 31.56 8.91
CA THR A 307 -24.94 33.02 8.91
C THR A 307 -24.60 33.55 7.51
N PHE A 308 -23.49 33.11 6.93
CA PHE A 308 -23.09 33.52 5.59
C PHE A 308 -24.12 33.09 4.53
N SER A 309 -24.63 31.86 4.60
CA SER A 309 -25.64 31.37 3.66
C SER A 309 -26.95 32.17 3.72
N SER A 310 -27.30 32.72 4.88
CA SER A 310 -28.55 33.47 5.07
C SER A 310 -28.41 34.97 4.83
N THR A 311 -27.25 35.55 5.16
CA THR A 311 -27.04 37.01 5.21
C THR A 311 -26.01 37.52 4.21
N GLY A 312 -25.17 36.64 3.66
CA GLY A 312 -23.97 37.03 2.91
C GLY A 312 -22.85 37.62 3.78
N ILE A 313 -23.04 37.74 5.10
CA ILE A 313 -22.06 38.33 6.01
C ILE A 313 -21.14 37.23 6.54
N CYS A 314 -19.84 37.43 6.35
CA CYS A 314 -18.81 36.59 6.95
C CYS A 314 -18.62 36.98 8.42
N SER A 315 -18.96 36.09 9.36
CA SER A 315 -18.84 36.37 10.80
C SER A 315 -17.47 36.00 11.39
N THR A 316 -16.53 35.52 10.57
CA THR A 316 -15.21 35.11 11.06
C THR A 316 -14.27 36.29 11.19
N ASP A 317 -13.61 36.43 12.33
CA ASP A 317 -12.40 37.21 12.43
C ASP A 317 -11.29 36.50 11.60
N VAL A 318 -10.97 37.13 10.46
CA VAL A 318 -10.14 36.60 9.36
C VAL A 318 -8.71 36.28 9.83
N THR A 319 -8.29 36.88 10.95
CA THR A 319 -6.90 36.89 11.44
C THR A 319 -6.32 35.51 11.78
N LYS A 320 -7.15 34.52 12.13
CA LYS A 320 -6.67 33.15 12.50
C LYS A 320 -6.70 32.13 11.36
N ARG A 321 -7.49 32.35 10.29
CA ARG A 321 -7.63 31.40 9.17
C ARG A 321 -6.70 31.69 7.99
N ALA A 322 -6.29 32.96 7.83
CA ALA A 322 -5.59 33.45 6.65
C ALA A 322 -4.09 33.07 6.55
N GLN A 323 -3.50 32.48 7.58
CA GLN A 323 -2.03 32.32 7.67
C GLN A 323 -1.43 31.12 6.93
N THR A 324 -2.23 30.35 6.17
CA THR A 324 -1.68 29.20 5.42
C THR A 324 -0.95 29.67 4.15
N LYS A 325 0.27 29.18 3.91
CA LYS A 325 1.03 29.49 2.69
C LYS A 325 0.22 29.12 1.44
N LYS A 326 0.12 30.06 0.49
CA LYS A 326 -0.58 29.85 -0.80
C LYS A 326 -0.01 28.63 -1.52
N ARG A 327 -0.88 27.75 -2.00
CA ARG A 327 -0.48 26.54 -2.73
C ARG A 327 -0.07 26.89 -4.16
N LYS A 328 1.10 26.43 -4.60
CA LYS A 328 1.56 26.61 -5.98
C LYS A 328 0.70 25.80 -6.96
N PHE A 329 0.32 26.41 -8.08
CA PHE A 329 -0.50 25.76 -9.13
C PHE A 329 0.05 24.42 -9.59
N GLN A 330 1.34 24.37 -9.95
CA GLN A 330 2.00 23.15 -10.43
C GLN A 330 1.95 22.00 -9.41
N THR A 331 2.09 22.32 -8.12
CA THR A 331 2.01 21.34 -7.03
C THR A 331 0.59 20.82 -6.86
N TRP A 332 -0.40 21.71 -6.95
CA TRP A 332 -1.81 21.34 -6.88
C TRP A 332 -2.25 20.47 -8.06
N MET A 333 -1.96 20.91 -9.29
CA MET A 333 -2.31 20.21 -10.54
C MET A 333 -1.78 18.77 -10.53
N LYS A 334 -0.49 18.59 -10.24
CA LYS A 334 0.13 17.26 -10.12
C LYS A 334 -0.50 16.36 -9.05
N GLN A 335 -1.13 16.93 -8.01
CA GLN A 335 -1.84 16.15 -6.99
C GLN A 335 -3.27 15.83 -7.43
N ALA A 336 -3.95 16.77 -8.09
CA ALA A 336 -5.30 16.61 -8.59
C ALA A 336 -5.38 15.55 -9.70
N GLU A 337 -4.50 15.63 -10.70
CA GLU A 337 -4.46 14.72 -11.86
C GLU A 337 -4.19 13.26 -11.50
N LYS A 338 -3.62 13.00 -10.31
CA LYS A 338 -3.44 11.63 -9.82
C LYS A 338 -4.75 10.91 -9.51
N ARG A 339 -5.83 11.67 -9.28
CA ARG A 339 -7.11 11.15 -8.80
C ARG A 339 -8.26 11.52 -9.71
N TRP A 340 -8.20 12.68 -10.36
CA TRP A 340 -9.34 13.27 -11.04
C TRP A 340 -8.93 13.97 -12.34
N PRO A 341 -9.80 14.00 -13.37
CA PRO A 341 -9.59 14.85 -14.53
C PRO A 341 -9.62 16.32 -14.12
N VAL A 342 -8.76 17.13 -14.75
CA VAL A 342 -8.58 18.55 -14.48
C VAL A 342 -8.76 19.32 -15.78
N ASP A 343 -9.76 20.18 -15.81
CA ASP A 343 -10.17 21.07 -16.90
C ASP A 343 -10.40 22.49 -16.33
N ILE A 344 -9.36 23.03 -15.68
CA ILE A 344 -9.31 24.45 -15.30
C ILE A 344 -7.93 25.01 -15.62
N THR A 345 -7.88 26.27 -16.07
CA THR A 345 -6.63 26.94 -16.41
C THR A 345 -5.91 27.44 -15.16
N LYS A 346 -4.63 27.80 -15.32
CA LYS A 346 -3.83 28.42 -14.26
C LYS A 346 -4.47 29.73 -13.75
N ASP A 347 -5.06 30.51 -14.65
CA ASP A 347 -5.68 31.79 -14.30
C ASP A 347 -6.96 31.57 -13.50
N VAL A 348 -7.82 30.62 -13.91
CA VAL A 348 -9.01 30.23 -13.14
C VAL A 348 -8.60 29.72 -11.75
N PHE A 349 -7.56 28.90 -11.66
CA PHE A 349 -7.03 28.46 -10.35
C PHE A 349 -6.64 29.66 -9.47
N HIS A 350 -5.91 30.64 -10.02
CA HIS A 350 -5.49 31.82 -9.27
C HIS A 350 -6.66 32.69 -8.84
N GLN A 351 -7.70 32.81 -9.67
CA GLN A 351 -8.93 33.49 -9.28
C GLN A 351 -9.59 32.77 -8.09
N LEU A 352 -9.81 31.46 -8.19
CA LEU A 352 -10.47 30.66 -7.15
C LEU A 352 -9.75 30.75 -5.79
N VAL A 353 -8.43 30.58 -5.75
CA VAL A 353 -7.69 30.56 -4.47
C VAL A 353 -7.53 31.94 -3.81
N ASN A 354 -7.87 33.02 -4.51
CA ASN A 354 -7.87 34.38 -3.97
C ASN A 354 -9.29 34.91 -3.69
N SER A 355 -10.32 34.21 -4.14
CA SER A 355 -11.72 34.56 -3.87
C SER A 355 -12.13 34.27 -2.43
N ILE A 356 -13.30 34.79 -2.05
CA ILE A 356 -13.96 34.45 -0.79
C ILE A 356 -14.47 33.01 -0.81
N CYS A 357 -14.48 32.35 0.34
CA CYS A 357 -15.01 31.00 0.50
C CYS A 357 -16.51 30.96 0.15
N HIS A 358 -16.89 30.05 -0.73
CA HIS A 358 -18.26 29.82 -1.16
C HIS A 358 -19.23 29.47 -0.02
N TYR A 359 -18.72 28.88 1.07
CA TYR A 359 -19.54 28.35 2.16
C TYR A 359 -19.63 29.26 3.38
N CYS A 360 -18.57 30.00 3.71
CA CYS A 360 -18.52 30.81 4.94
C CYS A 360 -18.04 32.24 4.73
N GLY A 361 -17.76 32.64 3.48
CA GLY A 361 -17.39 34.02 3.15
C GLY A 361 -16.00 34.46 3.55
N VAL A 362 -15.17 33.60 4.16
CA VAL A 362 -13.80 33.98 4.55
C VAL A 362 -12.97 34.33 3.31
N GLU A 363 -12.27 35.46 3.36
CA GLU A 363 -11.41 35.93 2.26
C GLU A 363 -10.17 35.06 2.06
N ALA A 364 -9.58 35.18 0.86
CA ALA A 364 -8.33 34.51 0.45
C ALA A 364 -8.34 33.01 0.77
N CYS A 365 -9.41 32.32 0.36
CA CYS A 365 -9.52 30.90 0.67
C CYS A 365 -8.53 30.10 -0.18
N ASN A 366 -7.46 29.63 0.45
CA ASN A 366 -6.33 28.92 -0.17
C ASN A 366 -6.67 27.53 -0.75
N GLY A 367 -7.94 27.26 -1.06
CA GLY A 367 -8.46 25.96 -1.45
C GLY A 367 -9.56 26.02 -2.51
N ILE A 368 -9.75 24.87 -3.15
CA ILE A 368 -10.76 24.63 -4.17
C ILE A 368 -11.53 23.39 -3.74
N ASP A 369 -12.85 23.50 -3.65
CA ASP A 369 -13.75 22.38 -3.41
C ASP A 369 -14.45 21.99 -4.71
N ARG A 370 -14.78 20.70 -4.83
CA ARG A 370 -15.57 20.16 -5.93
C ARG A 370 -17.02 20.04 -5.45
N VAL A 371 -17.94 20.76 -6.07
CA VAL A 371 -19.36 20.80 -5.67
C VAL A 371 -19.94 19.39 -5.68
N ASP A 372 -19.68 18.65 -6.76
CA ASP A 372 -19.82 17.20 -6.85
C ASP A 372 -18.44 16.53 -6.67
N SER A 373 -18.26 15.84 -5.54
CA SER A 373 -17.02 15.14 -5.18
C SER A 373 -16.76 13.88 -6.03
N SER A 374 -17.73 13.41 -6.82
CA SER A 374 -17.58 12.30 -7.76
C SER A 374 -17.03 12.74 -9.12
N ALA A 375 -17.22 14.01 -9.48
CA ALA A 375 -16.73 14.60 -10.71
C ALA A 375 -15.33 15.24 -10.57
N GLY A 376 -14.70 15.53 -11.71
CA GLY A 376 -13.38 16.17 -11.79
C GLY A 376 -13.40 17.67 -11.49
N TYR A 377 -12.27 18.33 -11.75
CA TYR A 377 -12.15 19.78 -11.63
C TYR A 377 -12.51 20.41 -12.98
N SER A 378 -13.70 20.98 -13.10
CA SER A 378 -14.11 21.84 -14.23
C SER A 378 -14.62 23.16 -13.67
N VAL A 379 -14.65 24.22 -14.48
CA VAL A 379 -15.12 25.56 -14.06
C VAL A 379 -16.55 25.50 -13.47
N GLN A 380 -17.38 24.58 -13.95
CA GLN A 380 -18.77 24.41 -13.48
C GLN A 380 -18.89 23.57 -12.19
N ASN A 381 -17.88 22.75 -11.87
CA ASN A 381 -17.91 21.85 -10.71
C ASN A 381 -17.02 22.33 -9.54
N VAL A 382 -16.34 23.47 -9.66
CA VAL A 382 -15.42 23.94 -8.61
C VAL A 382 -15.87 25.24 -7.99
N VAL A 383 -15.65 25.37 -6.69
CA VAL A 383 -15.89 26.60 -5.94
C VAL A 383 -14.71 26.94 -5.04
N PRO A 384 -14.47 28.23 -4.78
CA PRO A 384 -13.48 28.66 -3.79
C PRO A 384 -13.90 28.16 -2.40
N ALA A 385 -13.01 27.46 -1.68
CA ALA A 385 -13.36 26.92 -0.37
C ALA A 385 -12.17 26.90 0.59
N CYS A 386 -12.39 27.39 1.82
CA CYS A 386 -11.38 27.29 2.87
C CYS A 386 -11.18 25.83 3.30
N CYS A 387 -10.05 25.55 3.92
CA CYS A 387 -9.71 24.19 4.36
C CYS A 387 -10.74 23.60 5.33
N ILE A 388 -11.37 24.44 6.16
CA ILE A 388 -12.37 24.02 7.14
C ILE A 388 -13.64 23.54 6.43
N CYS A 389 -14.25 24.39 5.60
CA CYS A 389 -15.48 24.03 4.89
C CYS A 389 -15.26 22.83 3.96
N ASN A 390 -14.13 22.78 3.25
CA ASN A 390 -13.79 21.65 2.38
C ASN A 390 -13.62 20.34 3.17
N ARG A 391 -13.00 20.38 4.37
CA ARG A 391 -12.89 19.22 5.25
C ARG A 391 -14.22 18.77 5.84
N MET A 392 -15.07 19.72 6.26
CA MET A 392 -16.40 19.41 6.80
C MET A 392 -17.32 18.85 5.72
N LYS A 393 -17.30 19.39 4.50
CA LYS A 393 -18.06 18.86 3.36
C LYS A 393 -17.54 17.51 2.93
N LEU A 394 -16.22 17.36 2.78
CA LEU A 394 -15.58 16.10 2.41
C LEU A 394 -16.13 15.57 1.06
N ASP A 395 -16.88 14.47 1.08
CA ASP A 395 -17.57 13.89 -0.08
C ASP A 395 -19.09 14.10 -0.05
N HIS A 396 -19.63 14.83 0.93
CA HIS A 396 -21.05 15.18 0.97
C HIS A 396 -21.40 16.08 -0.22
N GLY A 397 -22.54 15.80 -0.85
CA GLY A 397 -23.13 16.71 -1.83
C GLY A 397 -23.44 18.06 -1.19
N LYS A 398 -23.27 19.15 -1.94
CA LYS A 398 -23.44 20.53 -1.44
C LYS A 398 -24.77 20.76 -0.71
N SER A 399 -25.89 20.29 -1.27
CA SER A 399 -27.21 20.44 -0.66
C SER A 399 -27.31 19.67 0.65
N THR A 400 -26.87 18.41 0.68
CA THR A 400 -26.83 17.56 1.88
C THR A 400 -25.96 18.20 2.98
N PHE A 401 -24.80 18.73 2.60
CA PHE A 401 -23.90 19.41 3.53
C PHE A 401 -24.57 20.62 4.18
N LEU A 402 -25.12 21.54 3.38
CA LEU A 402 -25.75 22.76 3.89
C LEU A 402 -27.02 22.47 4.72
N ALA A 403 -27.83 21.50 4.30
CA ALA A 403 -29.00 21.08 5.05
C ALA A 403 -28.64 20.52 6.43
N HIS A 404 -27.60 19.68 6.51
CA HIS A 404 -27.17 19.08 7.77
C HIS A 404 -26.50 20.10 8.71
N ILE A 405 -25.73 21.04 8.17
CA ILE A 405 -25.18 22.17 8.95
C ILE A 405 -26.29 23.03 9.56
N SER A 406 -27.35 23.32 8.79
CA SER A 406 -28.51 24.05 9.28
C SER A 406 -29.23 23.28 10.39
N LYS A 407 -29.37 21.96 10.23
CA LYS A 407 -29.95 21.09 11.27
C LYS A 407 -29.16 21.14 12.58
N ILE A 408 -27.83 21.03 12.53
CA ILE A 408 -26.98 21.13 13.72
C ILE A 408 -27.16 22.48 14.41
N ASN A 409 -27.12 23.57 13.64
CA ASN A 409 -27.26 24.94 14.17
C ASN A 409 -28.61 25.17 14.84
N ASN A 410 -29.69 24.59 14.31
CA ASN A 410 -31.02 24.74 14.88
C ASN A 410 -31.24 23.89 16.14
N TYR A 411 -30.54 22.76 16.27
CA TYR A 411 -30.65 21.90 17.44
C TYR A 411 -29.86 22.42 18.65
N LYS A 412 -28.71 23.06 18.42
CA LYS A 412 -27.78 23.51 19.46
C LYS A 412 -27.76 25.03 19.63
N GLN A 413 -28.93 25.64 19.75
CA GLN A 413 -29.05 27.07 20.08
C GLN A 413 -28.55 27.38 21.48
#